data_AF-A0A9D6XLL0-F1
#
_entry.id   AF-A0A9D6XLL0-F1
#
_cell.length_a   1.000
_cell.length_b   1.000
_cell.length_c   1.000
_cell.angle_alpha   90.00
_cell.angle_beta   90.00
_cell.angle_gamma   90.00
#
_symmetry.space_group_name_H-M   'P 1'
#
loop_
_entity.id
_entity.type
_entity.pdbx_description
1 polymer ?
#
loop_
_entity_poly.entity_id
_entity_poly.type
_entity_poly.pdbx_seq_one_letter_code
_entity_poly.pdbx_strand_id
1 'polypeptide(L)'
;MIRLLAKIFQRLLVLLRGRISPADTVIPLQAGVPVNLDFDTFTRGIDNVHVDVRLSPTFMNAAARFVVSLLEYQLWRGQGGAKSPDVEEMKSAYGQMIQAAIHRAKQQRTVPLVELAQVAALKFVLMYVQVALEQAKQRLRKAATTASDADRQAVADQTIWFTRNRAKLHYTVSSQIFEQIRKVEAGPLGDLRQSLHGGQWTLPEHVLINPLLFGESPMDDDLLMKHYVLVAQGPDQLYSFAQLDRFLLYLFWRRTPVTAAEQTLARAMQDRDDLIAEQNRIKKKREWTRSTIKTGQFNSQMAALEEKIREATAVLGQAQMVYAQESYAWADLPANSDVLFDVGQSQQTLAAARKANDQQAVSAWRAQHKFQRRLLRAAELQVDDSGLVPSIVASYEAAATFKNLVGVVTAQQLHQYLSNPASRSEIKQRIKEKFSSADCAETYELLDESAARVGRIGGRESRAHLVRFLRDFLTLRRDLRGYHLMQKAMAQIQLQDDPN
;
A
#
# COMPACT_ATOMS: atom_id res chain seq x y z
N MET A 1 -22.25 -6.03 32.63
CA MET A 1 -23.45 -5.16 32.48
C MET A 1 -23.10 -3.68 32.32
N ILE A 2 -22.35 -3.05 33.24
CA ILE A 2 -22.00 -1.61 33.19
C ILE A 2 -21.22 -1.21 31.93
N ARG A 3 -20.21 -2.00 31.50
CA ARG A 3 -19.47 -1.74 30.25
C ARG A 3 -20.34 -1.83 28.99
N LEU A 4 -21.35 -2.70 29.01
CA LEU A 4 -22.28 -2.89 27.89
C LEU A 4 -23.24 -1.70 27.78
N LEU A 5 -23.80 -1.26 28.92
CA LEU A 5 -24.64 -0.07 29.00
C LEU A 5 -23.87 1.21 28.62
N ALA A 6 -22.61 1.34 29.04
CA ALA A 6 -21.75 2.45 28.64
C ALA A 6 -21.47 2.45 27.12
N LYS A 7 -21.21 1.29 26.50
CA LYS A 7 -21.08 1.17 25.04
C LYS A 7 -22.37 1.54 24.32
N ILE A 8 -23.53 1.06 24.78
CA ILE A 8 -24.86 1.36 24.19
C ILE A 8 -25.16 2.86 24.29
N PHE A 9 -24.95 3.46 25.46
CA PHE A 9 -25.17 4.89 25.68
C PHE A 9 -24.23 5.75 24.82
N GLN A 10 -22.96 5.36 24.68
CA GLN A 10 -22.02 6.04 23.81
C GLN A 10 -22.36 5.90 22.33
N ARG A 11 -22.84 4.73 21.89
CA ARG A 11 -23.37 4.52 20.53
C ARG A 11 -24.53 5.47 20.25
N LEU A 12 -25.49 5.56 21.18
CA LEU A 12 -26.60 6.51 21.11
C LEU A 12 -26.11 7.96 21.04
N LEU A 13 -25.10 8.34 21.83
CA LEU A 13 -24.54 9.69 21.83
C LEU A 13 -23.86 10.08 20.51
N VAL A 14 -23.17 9.14 19.85
CA VAL A 14 -22.57 9.35 18.52
C VAL A 14 -23.65 9.44 17.45
N LEU A 15 -24.67 8.58 17.52
CA LEU A 15 -25.83 8.62 16.62
C LEU A 15 -26.63 9.93 16.75
N LEU A 16 -26.79 10.44 17.98
CA LEU A 16 -27.54 11.67 18.29
C LEU A 16 -26.79 12.95 17.92
N ARG A 17 -25.45 12.96 18.00
CA ARG A 17 -24.65 14.15 17.64
C ARG A 17 -24.37 14.27 16.13
N GLY A 18 -24.73 13.26 15.34
CA GLY A 18 -24.43 13.17 13.90
C GLY A 18 -22.99 12.75 13.63
N ARG A 19 -22.76 12.12 12.47
CA ARG A 19 -21.40 11.79 11.99
C ARG A 19 -20.65 13.08 11.68
N ILE A 20 -19.39 13.13 12.13
CA ILE A 20 -18.46 14.24 11.94
C ILE A 20 -17.58 13.95 10.74
N SER A 21 -17.27 14.96 9.93
CA SER A 21 -16.47 14.79 8.73
C SER A 21 -15.06 15.37 8.94
N PRO A 22 -14.02 14.80 8.31
CA PRO A 22 -12.68 15.37 8.25
C PRO A 22 -12.66 16.84 7.82
N ALA A 23 -13.59 17.26 6.96
CA ALA A 23 -13.70 18.64 6.51
C ALA A 23 -14.14 19.63 7.61
N ASP A 24 -14.69 19.16 8.74
CA ASP A 24 -15.08 20.02 9.87
C ASP A 24 -13.89 20.34 10.81
N THR A 25 -12.66 20.02 10.41
CA THR A 25 -11.47 20.27 11.22
C THR A 25 -11.21 21.77 11.38
N VAL A 26 -10.69 22.16 12.54
CA VAL A 26 -10.37 23.56 12.85
C VAL A 26 -9.02 23.95 12.24
N ILE A 27 -8.08 23.00 12.22
CA ILE A 27 -6.78 23.17 11.59
C ILE A 27 -6.89 22.68 10.15
N PRO A 28 -6.61 23.52 9.14
CA PRO A 28 -6.82 23.15 7.75
C PRO A 28 -6.00 21.91 7.38
N LEU A 29 -6.62 21.01 6.63
CA LEU A 29 -5.93 19.87 6.04
C LEU A 29 -4.98 20.34 4.96
N GLN A 30 -3.88 19.62 4.80
CA GLN A 30 -2.96 19.86 3.70
C GLN A 30 -3.63 19.45 2.39
N ALA A 31 -3.40 20.24 1.34
CA ALA A 31 -3.78 19.91 -0.02
C ALA A 31 -2.54 19.40 -0.77
N GLY A 32 -2.65 18.22 -1.38
CA GLY A 32 -1.59 17.68 -2.23
C GLY A 32 -1.71 18.26 -3.63
N VAL A 33 -0.58 18.56 -4.27
CA VAL A 33 -0.57 18.85 -5.71
C VAL A 33 -0.75 17.51 -6.45
N PRO A 34 -1.77 17.37 -7.31
CA PRO A 34 -1.91 16.17 -8.12
C PRO A 34 -0.65 15.95 -8.95
N VAL A 35 -0.08 14.74 -8.86
CA VAL A 35 1.08 14.37 -9.69
C VAL A 35 0.55 13.86 -11.02
N ASN A 36 0.89 14.56 -12.11
CA ASN A 36 0.56 14.13 -13.46
C ASN A 36 1.85 13.89 -14.25
N LEU A 37 2.02 12.67 -14.76
CA LEU A 37 3.10 12.31 -15.66
C LEU A 37 2.53 12.26 -17.07
N ASP A 38 2.80 13.31 -17.84
CA ASP A 38 2.33 13.46 -19.21
C ASP A 38 3.53 13.53 -20.17
N PHE A 39 3.62 12.53 -21.05
CA PHE A 39 4.66 12.41 -22.07
C PHE A 39 4.11 12.62 -23.49
N ASP A 40 2.86 13.08 -23.64
CA ASP A 40 2.23 13.34 -24.95
C ASP A 40 2.93 14.47 -25.72
N THR A 41 3.68 15.32 -25.02
CA THR A 41 4.48 16.39 -25.63
C THR A 41 5.70 15.87 -26.39
N PHE A 42 6.12 14.62 -26.18
CA PHE A 42 7.24 14.02 -26.88
C PHE A 42 6.80 13.34 -28.18
N THR A 43 7.69 13.36 -29.18
CA THR A 43 7.47 12.64 -30.43
C THR A 43 7.41 11.14 -30.15
N ARG A 44 6.33 10.50 -30.62
CA ARG A 44 6.16 9.04 -30.52
C ARG A 44 7.10 8.33 -31.50
N GLY A 45 7.52 7.13 -31.12
CA GLY A 45 8.34 6.23 -31.92
C GLY A 45 7.61 5.63 -33.12
N ILE A 46 8.26 4.69 -33.80
CA ILE A 46 7.74 4.07 -35.05
C ILE A 46 6.37 3.40 -34.83
N ASP A 47 6.12 2.87 -33.64
CA ASP A 47 4.86 2.22 -33.30
C ASP A 47 3.70 3.19 -32.99
N ASN A 48 3.96 4.50 -32.97
CA ASN A 48 3.02 5.57 -32.59
C ASN A 48 2.40 5.42 -31.19
N VAL A 49 2.93 4.54 -30.34
CA VAL A 49 2.43 4.28 -28.98
C VAL A 49 3.44 4.75 -27.94
N HIS A 50 4.73 4.44 -28.13
CA HIS A 50 5.74 4.73 -27.12
C HIS A 50 6.56 5.97 -27.46
N VAL A 51 7.19 6.55 -26.44
CA VAL A 51 8.28 7.52 -26.60
C VAL A 51 9.59 6.74 -26.59
N ASP A 52 10.33 6.80 -27.69
CA ASP A 52 11.65 6.17 -27.80
C ASP A 52 12.67 6.95 -26.97
N VAL A 53 13.28 6.30 -25.99
CA VAL A 53 14.27 6.90 -25.10
C VAL A 53 15.57 6.13 -25.17
N ARG A 54 16.64 6.86 -25.50
CA ARG A 54 18.02 6.38 -25.39
C ARG A 54 18.67 6.98 -24.15
N LEU A 55 19.05 6.12 -23.22
CA LEU A 55 19.78 6.50 -22.02
C LEU A 55 21.28 6.62 -22.30
N SER A 56 22.02 7.27 -21.40
CA SER A 56 23.48 7.35 -21.49
C SER A 56 24.09 5.94 -21.41
N PRO A 57 24.92 5.51 -22.38
CA PRO A 57 25.60 4.21 -22.32
C PRO A 57 26.49 4.09 -21.07
N THR A 58 27.11 5.20 -20.64
CA THR A 58 27.88 5.25 -19.40
C THR A 58 27.02 4.89 -18.19
N PHE A 59 25.81 5.43 -18.10
CA PHE A 59 24.86 5.08 -17.04
C PHE A 59 24.40 3.63 -17.14
N MET A 60 23.97 3.19 -18.33
CA MET A 60 23.48 1.83 -18.54
C MET A 60 24.53 0.80 -18.12
N ASN A 61 25.79 0.98 -18.54
CA ASN A 61 26.90 0.09 -18.21
C ASN A 61 27.30 0.14 -16.72
N ALA A 62 27.29 1.31 -16.09
CA ALA A 62 27.59 1.46 -14.67
C ALA A 62 26.48 0.83 -13.79
N ALA A 63 25.22 1.09 -14.11
CA ALA A 63 24.07 0.51 -13.42
C ALA A 63 24.01 -1.01 -13.61
N ALA A 64 24.25 -1.52 -14.82
CA ALA A 64 24.31 -2.94 -15.11
C ALA A 64 25.38 -3.67 -14.28
N ARG A 65 26.61 -3.13 -14.24
CA ARG A 65 27.69 -3.68 -13.42
C ARG A 65 27.35 -3.64 -11.94
N PHE A 66 26.83 -2.53 -11.45
CA PHE A 66 26.42 -2.40 -10.05
C PHE A 66 25.33 -3.41 -9.66
N VAL A 67 24.30 -3.61 -10.50
CA VAL A 67 23.25 -4.62 -10.28
C VAL A 67 23.83 -6.02 -10.16
N VAL A 68 24.70 -6.42 -11.10
CA VAL A 68 25.31 -7.76 -11.10
C VAL A 68 26.18 -7.97 -9.88
N SER A 69 27.08 -7.03 -9.58
CA SER A 69 27.97 -7.12 -8.42
C SER A 69 27.19 -7.12 -7.10
N LEU A 70 26.10 -6.35 -7.01
CA LEU A 70 25.25 -6.36 -5.82
C LEU A 70 24.50 -7.68 -5.67
N LEU A 71 23.97 -8.24 -6.75
CA LEU A 71 23.31 -9.55 -6.72
C LEU A 71 24.30 -10.64 -6.31
N GLU A 72 25.50 -10.67 -6.88
CA GLU A 72 26.56 -11.61 -6.50
C GLU A 72 26.95 -11.46 -5.04
N TYR A 73 27.10 -10.23 -4.55
CA TYR A 73 27.36 -9.96 -3.14
C TYR A 73 26.25 -10.53 -2.23
N GLN A 74 24.97 -10.40 -2.60
CA GLN A 74 23.87 -10.97 -1.82
C GLN A 74 23.81 -12.50 -1.91
N LEU A 75 24.11 -13.10 -3.07
CA LEU A 75 24.12 -14.55 -3.27
C LEU A 75 25.18 -15.25 -2.42
N TRP A 76 26.36 -14.66 -2.32
CA TRP A 76 27.53 -15.26 -1.66
C TRP A 76 27.82 -14.65 -0.29
N ARG A 77 26.87 -13.88 0.26
CA ARG A 77 27.04 -13.22 1.55
C ARG A 77 27.31 -14.25 2.66
N GLY A 78 28.46 -14.10 3.33
CA GLY A 78 28.89 -15.00 4.40
C GLY A 78 29.81 -16.14 3.96
N GLN A 79 29.99 -16.35 2.65
CA GLN A 79 31.08 -17.15 2.11
C GLN A 79 32.24 -16.18 1.82
N GLY A 80 33.32 -16.26 2.62
CA GLY A 80 34.42 -15.30 2.59
C GLY A 80 34.91 -15.00 1.16
N GLY A 81 34.99 -13.71 0.81
CA GLY A 81 35.46 -13.26 -0.51
C GLY A 81 34.48 -12.39 -1.31
N ALA A 82 33.21 -12.29 -0.91
CA ALA A 82 32.26 -11.39 -1.55
C ALA A 82 32.65 -9.90 -1.33
N LYS A 83 33.12 -9.24 -2.39
CA LYS A 83 33.46 -7.80 -2.36
C LYS A 83 32.18 -6.96 -2.42
N SER A 84 32.11 -5.93 -1.58
CA SER A 84 31.04 -4.94 -1.67
C SER A 84 31.09 -4.26 -3.04
N PRO A 85 29.95 -4.06 -3.72
CA PRO A 85 29.94 -3.38 -5.01
C PRO A 85 30.37 -1.92 -4.86
N ASP A 86 31.09 -1.40 -5.86
CA ASP A 86 31.41 0.03 -5.95
C ASP A 86 30.19 0.80 -6.43
N VAL A 87 29.77 1.78 -5.65
CA VAL A 87 28.54 2.54 -5.84
C VAL A 87 28.78 3.88 -6.53
N GLU A 88 30.01 4.42 -6.47
CA GLU A 88 30.29 5.79 -6.90
C GLU A 88 30.24 5.94 -8.42
N GLU A 89 30.66 4.91 -9.16
CA GLU A 89 30.57 4.91 -10.62
C GLU A 89 29.12 5.06 -11.11
N MET A 90 28.19 4.28 -10.53
CA MET A 90 26.77 4.33 -10.88
C MET A 90 26.12 5.65 -10.45
N LYS A 91 26.42 6.15 -9.23
CA LYS A 91 25.93 7.45 -8.75
C LYS A 91 26.39 8.59 -9.65
N SER A 92 27.67 8.61 -10.02
CA SER A 92 28.26 9.64 -10.88
C SER A 92 27.63 9.60 -12.27
N ALA A 93 27.50 8.41 -12.87
CA ALA A 93 26.90 8.27 -14.20
C ALA A 93 25.42 8.67 -14.22
N TYR A 94 24.63 8.30 -13.20
CA TYR A 94 23.25 8.76 -13.05
C TYR A 94 23.17 10.29 -12.88
N GLY A 95 23.97 10.84 -11.96
CA GLY A 95 24.03 12.26 -11.67
C GLY A 95 24.34 13.10 -12.90
N GLN A 96 25.37 12.71 -13.67
CA GLN A 96 25.74 13.41 -14.91
C GLN A 96 24.61 13.37 -15.96
N MET A 97 23.95 12.22 -16.12
CA MET A 97 22.85 12.06 -17.07
C MET A 97 21.66 12.96 -16.72
N ILE A 98 21.22 12.97 -15.46
CA ILE A 98 20.10 13.80 -15.02
C ILE A 98 20.47 15.28 -14.99
N GLN A 99 21.70 15.64 -14.58
CA GLN A 99 22.21 17.01 -14.68
C GLN A 99 22.13 17.54 -16.12
N ALA A 100 22.53 16.74 -17.11
CA ALA A 100 22.40 17.10 -18.52
C ALA A 100 20.93 17.30 -18.92
N ALA A 101 20.02 16.43 -18.46
CA ALA A 101 18.58 16.58 -18.69
C ALA A 101 18.02 17.88 -18.07
N ILE A 102 18.43 18.24 -16.85
CA ILE A 102 18.03 19.50 -16.18
C ILE A 102 18.47 20.71 -17.00
N HIS A 103 19.73 20.75 -17.46
CA HIS A 103 20.22 21.86 -18.28
C HIS A 103 19.48 21.98 -19.61
N ARG A 104 19.19 20.85 -20.28
CA ARG A 104 18.41 20.83 -21.52
C ARG A 104 16.96 21.28 -21.29
N ALA A 105 16.33 20.83 -20.22
CA ALA A 105 14.97 21.23 -19.85
C ALA A 105 14.88 22.74 -19.62
N LYS A 106 15.90 23.36 -18.99
CA LYS A 106 15.98 24.82 -18.84
C LYS A 106 16.07 25.55 -20.20
N GLN A 107 16.89 25.03 -21.12
CA GLN A 107 17.08 25.64 -22.44
C GLN A 107 15.82 25.53 -23.32
N GLN A 108 15.18 24.36 -23.31
CA GLN A 108 14.02 24.04 -24.15
C GLN A 108 12.68 24.42 -23.50
N ARG A 109 12.68 24.82 -22.22
CA ARG A 109 11.50 25.06 -21.38
C ARG A 109 10.57 23.85 -21.28
N THR A 110 11.13 22.65 -21.28
CA THR A 110 10.40 21.37 -21.24
C THR A 110 10.64 20.65 -19.91
N VAL A 111 9.84 20.96 -18.89
CA VAL A 111 9.89 20.28 -17.57
C VAL A 111 9.72 18.75 -17.70
N PRO A 112 8.84 18.21 -18.56
CA PRO A 112 8.65 16.76 -18.71
C PRO A 112 9.92 16.00 -19.11
N LEU A 113 10.97 16.66 -19.61
CA LEU A 113 12.21 16.00 -20.03
C LEU A 113 12.97 15.41 -18.83
N VAL A 114 12.96 16.10 -17.68
CA VAL A 114 13.62 15.58 -16.47
C VAL A 114 12.84 14.38 -15.93
N GLU A 115 11.51 14.47 -15.93
CA GLU A 115 10.62 13.39 -15.51
C GLU A 115 10.77 12.16 -16.41
N LEU A 116 10.77 12.35 -17.74
CA LEU A 116 11.00 11.29 -18.71
C LEU A 116 12.36 10.59 -18.47
N ALA A 117 13.43 11.37 -18.26
CA ALA A 117 14.75 10.81 -17.97
C ALA A 117 14.80 10.02 -16.66
N GLN A 118 14.15 10.52 -15.60
CA GLN A 118 14.03 9.84 -14.31
C GLN A 118 13.24 8.53 -14.45
N VAL A 119 12.05 8.57 -15.05
CA VAL A 119 11.19 7.39 -15.24
C VAL A 119 11.89 6.35 -16.14
N ALA A 120 12.55 6.77 -17.22
CA ALA A 120 13.30 5.88 -18.10
C ALA A 120 14.48 5.21 -17.37
N ALA A 121 15.23 5.95 -16.56
CA ALA A 121 16.34 5.40 -15.78
C ALA A 121 15.85 4.37 -14.75
N LEU A 122 14.76 4.65 -14.04
CA LEU A 122 14.16 3.71 -13.11
C LEU A 122 13.62 2.46 -13.83
N LYS A 123 12.97 2.63 -14.99
CA LYS A 123 12.50 1.52 -15.84
C LYS A 123 13.66 0.61 -16.21
N PHE A 124 14.77 1.18 -16.68
CA PHE A 124 15.96 0.44 -17.05
C PHE A 124 16.50 -0.38 -15.88
N VAL A 125 16.66 0.24 -14.71
CA VAL A 125 17.15 -0.44 -13.49
C VAL A 125 16.25 -1.61 -13.10
N LEU A 126 14.93 -1.40 -13.03
CA LEU A 126 13.98 -2.45 -12.65
C LEU A 126 14.00 -3.62 -13.63
N MET A 127 13.98 -3.33 -14.94
CA MET A 127 14.08 -4.37 -15.98
C MET A 127 15.43 -5.12 -15.88
N TYR A 128 16.53 -4.41 -15.66
CA TYR A 128 17.85 -5.03 -15.61
C TYR A 128 18.03 -5.90 -14.36
N VAL A 129 17.43 -5.55 -13.22
CA VAL A 129 17.41 -6.41 -12.03
C VAL A 129 16.74 -7.75 -12.34
N GLN A 130 15.61 -7.75 -13.05
CA GLN A 130 14.93 -8.98 -13.45
C GLN A 130 15.80 -9.82 -14.40
N VAL A 131 16.44 -9.18 -15.39
CA VAL A 131 17.37 -9.84 -16.31
C VAL A 131 18.55 -10.46 -15.55
N ALA A 132 19.16 -9.73 -14.61
CA ALA A 132 20.27 -10.21 -13.81
C ALA A 132 19.90 -11.41 -12.93
N LEU A 133 18.68 -11.42 -12.36
CA LEU A 133 18.16 -12.55 -11.59
C LEU A 133 17.95 -13.80 -12.47
N GLU A 134 17.39 -13.65 -13.67
CA GLU A 134 17.26 -14.78 -14.60
C GLU A 134 18.62 -15.30 -15.07
N GLN A 135 19.57 -14.43 -15.35
CA GLN A 135 20.94 -14.83 -15.69
C GLN A 135 21.61 -15.56 -14.52
N ALA A 136 21.45 -15.09 -13.28
CA ALA A 136 21.98 -15.77 -12.10
C ALA A 136 21.38 -17.17 -11.93
N LYS A 137 20.06 -17.31 -12.14
CA LYS A 137 19.36 -18.61 -12.15
C LYS A 137 19.92 -19.55 -13.22
N GLN A 138 20.17 -19.04 -14.43
CA GLN A 138 20.75 -19.83 -15.52
C GLN A 138 22.19 -20.26 -15.20
N ARG A 139 23.01 -19.38 -14.61
CA ARG A 139 24.37 -19.71 -14.15
C ARG A 139 24.36 -20.80 -13.08
N LEU A 140 23.49 -20.71 -12.09
CA LEU A 140 23.33 -21.73 -11.04
C LEU A 140 22.90 -23.08 -11.64
N ARG A 141 21.95 -23.09 -12.59
CA ARG A 141 21.55 -24.29 -13.31
C ARG A 141 22.71 -24.91 -14.10
N LYS A 142 23.48 -24.09 -14.82
CA LYS A 142 24.66 -24.55 -15.56
C LYS A 142 25.70 -25.15 -14.61
N ALA A 143 25.99 -24.45 -13.50
CA ALA A 143 26.90 -24.95 -12.48
C ALA A 143 26.43 -26.30 -11.91
N ALA A 144 25.12 -26.49 -11.69
CA ALA A 144 24.58 -27.75 -11.17
C ALA A 144 24.81 -28.93 -12.14
N THR A 145 24.81 -28.66 -13.46
CA THR A 145 25.09 -29.68 -14.48
C THR A 145 26.58 -29.97 -14.68
N THR A 146 27.45 -29.00 -14.40
CA THR A 146 28.91 -29.12 -14.63
C THR A 146 29.72 -29.34 -13.36
N ALA A 147 29.10 -29.29 -12.18
CA ALA A 147 29.76 -29.45 -10.89
C ALA A 147 30.37 -30.85 -10.72
N SER A 148 31.52 -30.90 -10.05
CA SER A 148 32.12 -32.15 -9.57
C SER A 148 31.19 -32.83 -8.56
N ASP A 149 31.35 -34.14 -8.33
CA ASP A 149 30.55 -34.85 -7.32
C ASP A 149 30.73 -34.26 -5.91
N ALA A 150 31.88 -33.63 -5.62
CA ALA A 150 32.15 -32.96 -4.35
C ALA A 150 31.36 -31.64 -4.19
N ASP A 151 31.14 -30.89 -5.28
CA ASP A 151 30.48 -29.58 -5.26
C ASP A 151 28.98 -29.66 -5.59
N ARG A 152 28.52 -30.79 -6.14
CA ARG A 152 27.14 -30.98 -6.64
C ARG A 152 26.10 -30.69 -5.57
N GLN A 153 26.33 -31.12 -4.33
CA GLN A 153 25.42 -30.87 -3.21
C GLN A 153 25.36 -29.36 -2.86
N ALA A 154 26.51 -28.70 -2.77
CA ALA A 154 26.57 -27.27 -2.45
C ALA A 154 25.87 -26.41 -3.51
N VAL A 155 26.04 -26.75 -4.80
CA VAL A 155 25.36 -26.03 -5.90
C VAL A 155 23.86 -26.31 -5.92
N ALA A 156 23.43 -27.52 -5.59
CA ALA A 156 22.01 -27.86 -5.46
C ALA A 156 21.36 -27.07 -4.30
N ASP A 157 22.00 -27.04 -3.14
CA ASP A 157 21.54 -26.28 -1.97
C ASP A 157 21.45 -24.77 -2.27
N GLN A 158 22.44 -24.22 -2.96
CA GLN A 158 22.44 -22.82 -3.38
C GLN A 158 21.32 -22.52 -4.38
N THR A 159 21.01 -23.46 -5.29
CA THR A 159 19.91 -23.31 -6.27
C THR A 159 18.55 -23.33 -5.58
N ILE A 160 18.36 -24.21 -4.60
CA ILE A 160 17.16 -24.27 -3.76
C ILE A 160 17.02 -22.97 -2.96
N TRP A 161 18.11 -22.51 -2.34
CA TRP A 161 18.13 -21.26 -1.59
C TRP A 161 17.78 -20.06 -2.47
N PHE A 162 18.39 -19.94 -3.65
CA PHE A 162 18.09 -18.87 -4.61
C PHE A 162 16.61 -18.86 -4.99
N THR A 163 16.06 -20.04 -5.31
CA THR A 163 14.64 -20.16 -5.69
C THR A 163 13.71 -19.72 -4.57
N ARG A 164 14.02 -20.08 -3.32
CA ARG A 164 13.25 -19.68 -2.13
C ARG A 164 13.39 -18.20 -1.79
N ASN A 165 14.54 -17.58 -2.07
CA ASN A 165 14.84 -16.20 -1.69
C ASN A 165 14.75 -15.21 -2.86
N ARG A 166 14.26 -15.63 -4.04
CA ARG A 166 14.24 -14.79 -5.24
C ARG A 166 13.54 -13.45 -5.03
N ALA A 167 12.32 -13.44 -4.51
CA ALA A 167 11.56 -12.20 -4.29
C ALA A 167 12.30 -11.26 -3.31
N LYS A 168 12.88 -11.82 -2.25
CA LYS A 168 13.70 -11.09 -1.29
C LYS A 168 14.98 -10.53 -1.92
N LEU A 169 15.62 -11.26 -2.83
CA LEU A 169 16.79 -10.78 -3.58
C LEU A 169 16.38 -9.64 -4.52
N HIS A 170 15.30 -9.79 -5.28
CA HIS A 170 14.75 -8.73 -6.13
C HIS A 170 14.51 -7.44 -5.34
N TYR A 171 13.81 -7.55 -4.21
CA TYR A 171 13.57 -6.45 -3.28
C TYR A 171 14.87 -5.83 -2.75
N THR A 172 15.81 -6.66 -2.31
CA THR A 172 17.06 -6.20 -1.67
C THR A 172 17.97 -5.47 -2.65
N VAL A 173 18.08 -5.97 -3.88
CA VAL A 173 18.88 -5.35 -4.94
C VAL A 173 18.22 -4.04 -5.39
N SER A 174 16.92 -4.06 -5.71
CA SER A 174 16.18 -2.88 -6.17
C SER A 174 16.20 -1.75 -5.13
N SER A 175 15.86 -2.06 -3.86
CA SER A 175 15.84 -1.05 -2.80
C SER A 175 17.21 -0.41 -2.54
N GLN A 176 18.30 -1.18 -2.63
CA GLN A 176 19.64 -0.63 -2.47
C GLN A 176 20.02 0.30 -3.61
N ILE A 177 19.68 -0.02 -4.86
CA ILE A 177 19.96 0.86 -6.01
C ILE A 177 19.15 2.15 -5.91
N PHE A 178 17.85 2.03 -5.63
CA PHE A 178 16.97 3.19 -5.47
C PHE A 178 17.39 4.10 -4.32
N GLU A 179 17.92 3.55 -3.22
CA GLU A 179 18.48 4.37 -2.13
C GLU A 179 19.68 5.21 -2.59
N GLN A 180 20.51 4.70 -3.52
CA GLN A 180 21.62 5.50 -4.06
C GLN A 180 21.10 6.58 -5.01
N ILE A 181 20.11 6.26 -5.83
CA ILE A 181 19.42 7.24 -6.68
C ILE A 181 18.80 8.34 -5.81
N ARG A 182 18.09 7.97 -4.74
CA ARG A 182 17.50 8.89 -3.76
C ARG A 182 18.54 9.85 -3.18
N LYS A 183 19.72 9.36 -2.80
CA LYS A 183 20.81 10.21 -2.28
C LYS A 183 21.31 11.23 -3.31
N VAL A 184 21.45 10.84 -4.58
CA VAL A 184 21.88 11.74 -5.65
C VAL A 184 20.79 12.76 -5.97
N GLU A 185 19.52 12.33 -5.99
CA GLU A 185 18.35 13.16 -6.24
C GLU A 185 18.09 14.18 -5.12
N ALA A 186 18.18 13.77 -3.86
CA ALA A 186 17.98 14.64 -2.70
C ALA A 186 19.17 15.57 -2.43
N GLY A 187 20.36 15.22 -2.92
CA GLY A 187 21.60 15.99 -2.75
C GLY A 187 21.91 16.85 -3.98
N PRO A 188 23.00 16.58 -4.73
CA PRO A 188 23.50 17.49 -5.77
C PRO A 188 22.47 17.86 -6.85
N LEU A 189 21.61 16.92 -7.27
CA LEU A 189 20.60 17.21 -8.29
C LEU A 189 19.44 18.05 -7.73
N GLY A 190 19.06 17.82 -6.48
CA GLY A 190 18.04 18.60 -5.80
C GLY A 190 18.46 20.05 -5.65
N ASP A 191 19.69 20.30 -5.22
CA ASP A 191 20.26 21.64 -5.11
C ASP A 191 20.34 22.34 -6.48
N LEU A 192 20.75 21.60 -7.52
CA LEU A 192 20.79 22.11 -8.89
C LEU A 192 19.40 22.49 -9.40
N ARG A 193 18.37 21.66 -9.19
CA ARG A 193 16.99 21.98 -9.58
C ARG A 193 16.43 23.14 -8.77
N GLN A 194 16.71 23.22 -7.47
CA GLN A 194 16.30 24.34 -6.65
C GLN A 194 16.87 25.67 -7.18
N SER A 195 18.14 25.66 -7.58
CA SER A 195 18.81 26.83 -8.17
C SER A 195 18.26 27.21 -9.54
N LEU A 196 17.96 26.23 -10.40
CA LEU A 196 17.58 26.49 -11.80
C LEU A 196 16.08 26.65 -12.02
N HIS A 197 15.24 25.87 -11.32
CA HIS A 197 13.80 25.73 -11.53
C HIS A 197 12.97 26.08 -10.28
N GLY A 198 13.59 26.40 -9.15
CA GLY A 198 12.89 26.85 -7.93
C GLY A 198 12.28 25.74 -7.06
N GLY A 199 12.49 24.47 -7.41
CA GLY A 199 12.05 23.32 -6.61
C GLY A 199 13.09 22.20 -6.59
N GLN A 200 13.27 21.56 -5.43
CA GLN A 200 14.24 20.46 -5.27
C GLN A 200 13.84 19.17 -6.00
N TRP A 201 12.55 18.94 -6.19
CA TRP A 201 12.00 17.72 -6.75
C TRP A 201 11.10 18.05 -7.94
N THR A 202 11.33 17.40 -9.09
CA THR A 202 10.38 17.45 -10.21
C THR A 202 9.21 16.53 -9.92
N LEU A 203 9.50 15.27 -9.55
CA LEU A 203 8.54 14.31 -9.04
C LEU A 203 8.65 14.19 -7.52
N PRO A 204 7.53 14.11 -6.78
CA PRO A 204 7.59 13.91 -5.34
C PRO A 204 8.39 12.65 -4.98
N GLU A 205 9.21 12.73 -3.92
CA GLU A 205 10.09 11.65 -3.49
C GLU A 205 9.33 10.32 -3.31
N HIS A 206 8.12 10.36 -2.74
CA HIS A 206 7.29 9.16 -2.53
C HIS A 206 6.78 8.50 -3.82
N VAL A 207 6.78 9.21 -4.95
CA VAL A 207 6.46 8.65 -6.28
C VAL A 207 7.72 8.09 -6.93
N LEU A 208 8.83 8.84 -6.87
CA LEU A 208 10.09 8.45 -7.50
C LEU A 208 10.74 7.25 -6.78
N ILE A 209 10.76 7.28 -5.44
CA ILE A 209 11.38 6.26 -4.57
C ILE A 209 10.27 5.50 -3.84
N ASN A 210 9.34 4.97 -4.62
CA ASN A 210 8.20 4.22 -4.10
C ASN A 210 8.60 2.78 -3.75
N PRO A 211 8.50 2.35 -2.47
CA PRO A 211 8.87 1.00 -2.06
C PRO A 211 8.18 -0.13 -2.81
N LEU A 212 6.97 0.10 -3.32
CA LEU A 212 6.20 -0.89 -4.09
C LEU A 212 6.84 -1.23 -5.44
N LEU A 213 7.73 -0.38 -5.96
CA LEU A 213 8.52 -0.66 -7.16
C LEU A 213 9.63 -1.68 -6.92
N PHE A 214 10.01 -1.94 -5.66
CA PHE A 214 11.15 -2.78 -5.35
C PHE A 214 10.82 -4.27 -5.41
N GLY A 215 9.54 -4.65 -5.27
CA GLY A 215 9.05 -6.04 -5.31
C GLY A 215 8.77 -6.52 -6.74
N GLU A 216 8.55 -7.82 -6.89
CA GLU A 216 8.00 -8.37 -8.14
C GLU A 216 6.49 -8.06 -8.22
N SER A 217 5.82 -7.97 -7.06
CA SER A 217 4.44 -7.53 -6.91
C SER A 217 4.32 -6.47 -5.81
N PRO A 218 3.44 -5.46 -5.96
CA PRO A 218 3.18 -4.47 -4.91
C PRO A 218 2.51 -5.07 -3.67
N MET A 219 2.03 -6.31 -3.77
CA MET A 219 1.32 -7.04 -2.72
C MET A 219 2.17 -8.15 -2.08
N ASP A 220 3.48 -8.18 -2.36
CA ASP A 220 4.41 -9.14 -1.74
C ASP A 220 4.44 -8.97 -0.21
N ASP A 221 4.21 -10.05 0.52
CA ASP A 221 4.12 -10.06 1.98
C ASP A 221 5.36 -9.45 2.65
N ASP A 222 6.57 -9.88 2.27
CA ASP A 222 7.83 -9.39 2.83
C ASP A 222 8.01 -7.87 2.65
N LEU A 223 7.53 -7.35 1.51
CA LEU A 223 7.56 -5.92 1.19
C LEU A 223 6.55 -5.18 2.06
N LEU A 224 5.31 -5.67 2.11
CA LEU A 224 4.24 -5.08 2.91
C LEU A 224 4.63 -5.04 4.38
N MET A 225 5.09 -6.14 4.97
CA MET A 225 5.47 -6.18 6.39
C MET A 225 6.63 -5.26 6.76
N LYS A 226 7.46 -4.88 5.77
CA LYS A 226 8.61 -4.00 6.00
C LYS A 226 8.24 -2.51 5.92
N HIS A 227 7.38 -2.13 4.97
CA HIS A 227 7.08 -0.72 4.68
C HIS A 227 5.66 -0.28 5.02
N TYR A 228 4.72 -1.22 5.10
CA TYR A 228 3.30 -0.96 5.15
C TYR A 228 2.60 -1.81 6.20
N VAL A 229 1.31 -1.54 6.40
CA VAL A 229 0.45 -2.45 7.14
C VAL A 229 0.12 -3.66 6.25
N LEU A 230 0.27 -4.87 6.81
CA LEU A 230 -0.15 -6.07 6.12
C LEU A 230 -1.68 -6.02 5.96
N VAL A 231 -2.16 -6.08 4.72
CA VAL A 231 -3.58 -6.19 4.37
C VAL A 231 -3.84 -7.56 3.75
N ALA A 232 -5.07 -8.04 3.90
CA ALA A 232 -5.41 -9.37 3.45
C ALA A 232 -5.52 -9.43 1.92
N GLN A 233 -5.00 -10.50 1.31
CA GLN A 233 -5.10 -10.71 -0.14
C GLN A 233 -6.46 -11.34 -0.50
N GLY A 234 -7.16 -10.76 -1.48
CA GLY A 234 -8.43 -11.26 -2.01
C GLY A 234 -9.62 -10.31 -1.76
N PRO A 235 -10.53 -10.15 -2.74
CA PRO A 235 -11.55 -9.08 -2.74
C PRO A 235 -12.65 -9.23 -1.67
N ASP A 236 -12.90 -10.47 -1.22
CA ASP A 236 -14.03 -10.80 -0.33
C ASP A 236 -13.65 -10.81 1.15
N GLN A 237 -12.37 -10.64 1.48
CA GLN A 237 -11.94 -10.55 2.87
C GLN A 237 -12.21 -9.15 3.42
N LEU A 238 -12.85 -9.07 4.58
CA LEU A 238 -13.20 -7.80 5.25
C LEU A 238 -11.99 -6.89 5.47
N TYR A 239 -10.80 -7.47 5.65
CA TYR A 239 -9.54 -6.77 5.89
C TYR A 239 -8.67 -6.64 4.62
N SER A 240 -9.26 -6.79 3.43
CA SER A 240 -8.57 -6.55 2.17
C SER A 240 -8.47 -5.06 1.86
N PHE A 241 -7.49 -4.68 1.03
CA PHE A 241 -7.31 -3.28 0.62
C PHE A 241 -8.60 -2.66 0.08
N ALA A 242 -9.28 -3.34 -0.84
CA ALA A 242 -10.50 -2.83 -1.47
C ALA A 242 -11.64 -2.61 -0.46
N GLN A 243 -11.82 -3.53 0.50
CA GLN A 243 -12.85 -3.40 1.53
C GLN A 243 -12.49 -2.31 2.55
N LEU A 244 -11.21 -2.19 2.92
CA LEU A 244 -10.72 -1.14 3.80
C LEU A 244 -10.84 0.26 3.17
N ASP A 245 -10.49 0.40 1.89
CA ASP A 245 -10.64 1.67 1.15
C ASP A 245 -12.10 2.11 1.08
N ARG A 246 -13.01 1.17 0.79
CA ARG A 246 -14.46 1.42 0.85
C ARG A 246 -14.92 1.76 2.26
N PHE A 247 -14.47 1.01 3.26
CA PHE A 247 -14.83 1.22 4.66
C PHE A 247 -14.45 2.64 5.11
N LEU A 248 -13.28 3.13 4.70
CA LEU A 248 -12.81 4.47 5.01
C LEU A 248 -13.68 5.58 4.41
N LEU A 249 -14.19 5.40 3.19
CA LEU A 249 -15.16 6.33 2.61
C LEU A 249 -16.42 6.45 3.49
N TYR A 250 -16.90 5.31 4.01
CA TYR A 250 -18.09 5.25 4.88
C TYR A 250 -17.83 5.66 6.33
N LEU A 251 -16.58 5.59 6.78
CA LEU A 251 -16.18 5.96 8.14
C LEU A 251 -16.55 7.42 8.46
N PHE A 252 -16.46 8.27 7.45
CA PHE A 252 -16.60 9.72 7.57
C PHE A 252 -17.83 10.29 6.86
N TRP A 253 -18.67 9.41 6.33
CA TRP A 253 -19.90 9.77 5.62
C TRP A 253 -20.86 10.54 6.53
N ARG A 254 -21.26 11.76 6.15
CA ARG A 254 -22.27 12.52 6.90
C ARG A 254 -23.64 11.89 6.72
N ARG A 255 -24.48 11.94 7.75
CA ARG A 255 -25.86 11.43 7.66
C ARG A 255 -26.73 12.29 6.75
N THR A 256 -26.45 13.60 6.72
CA THR A 256 -27.12 14.58 5.86
C THR A 256 -26.12 15.03 4.79
N PRO A 257 -26.30 14.64 3.52
CA PRO A 257 -25.41 15.05 2.45
C PRO A 257 -25.53 16.56 2.21
N VAL A 258 -24.39 17.24 2.13
CA VAL A 258 -24.25 18.68 1.96
C VAL A 258 -23.80 19.00 0.53
N THR A 259 -22.83 18.27 -0.02
CA THR A 259 -22.29 18.51 -1.37
C THR A 259 -23.07 17.76 -2.46
N ALA A 260 -22.92 18.17 -3.72
CA ALA A 260 -23.56 17.49 -4.85
C ALA A 260 -23.08 16.03 -5.00
N ALA A 261 -21.78 15.78 -4.81
CA ALA A 261 -21.23 14.43 -4.79
C ALA A 261 -21.78 13.60 -3.62
N GLU A 262 -21.92 14.19 -2.42
CA GLU A 262 -22.56 13.51 -1.28
C GLU A 262 -24.02 13.17 -1.57
N GLN A 263 -24.78 14.08 -2.21
CA GLN A 263 -26.18 13.81 -2.57
C GLN A 263 -26.29 12.69 -3.61
N THR A 264 -25.39 12.68 -4.60
CA THR A 264 -25.35 11.66 -5.66
C THR A 264 -25.03 10.29 -5.08
N LEU A 265 -24.01 10.21 -4.23
CA LEU A 265 -23.65 8.96 -3.55
C LEU A 265 -24.75 8.50 -2.58
N ALA A 266 -25.40 9.42 -1.84
CA ALA A 266 -26.55 9.06 -0.99
C ALA A 266 -27.70 8.41 -1.78
N ARG A 267 -28.06 8.99 -2.93
CA ARG A 267 -29.10 8.45 -3.81
C ARG A 267 -28.72 7.08 -4.35
N ALA A 268 -27.50 6.94 -4.88
CA ALA A 268 -27.03 5.67 -5.42
C ALA A 268 -26.99 4.54 -4.35
N MET A 269 -26.63 4.88 -3.10
CA MET A 269 -26.69 3.94 -1.98
C MET A 269 -28.13 3.50 -1.69
N GLN A 270 -29.04 4.48 -1.59
CA GLN A 270 -30.44 4.22 -1.31
C GLN A 270 -31.08 3.35 -2.39
N ASP A 271 -30.87 3.68 -3.67
CA ASP A 271 -31.40 2.93 -4.81
C ASP A 271 -30.95 1.46 -4.76
N ARG A 272 -29.65 1.22 -4.50
CA ARG A 272 -29.12 -0.15 -4.37
C ARG A 272 -29.74 -0.87 -3.18
N ASP A 273 -29.80 -0.23 -2.02
CA ASP A 273 -30.28 -0.85 -0.78
C ASP A 273 -31.78 -1.16 -0.86
N ASP A 274 -32.57 -0.31 -1.52
CA ASP A 274 -34.00 -0.54 -1.80
C ASP A 274 -34.20 -1.75 -2.73
N LEU A 275 -33.36 -1.90 -3.78
CA LEU A 275 -33.39 -3.07 -4.66
C LEU A 275 -33.00 -4.36 -3.93
N ILE A 276 -31.99 -4.32 -3.05
CA ILE A 276 -31.59 -5.47 -2.22
C ILE A 276 -32.71 -5.83 -1.24
N ALA A 277 -33.35 -4.84 -0.63
CA ALA A 277 -34.48 -5.06 0.27
C ALA A 277 -35.66 -5.72 -0.48
N GLU A 278 -35.95 -5.27 -1.70
CA GLU A 278 -36.98 -5.89 -2.53
C GLU A 278 -36.59 -7.32 -2.95
N GLN A 279 -35.32 -7.55 -3.26
CA GLN A 279 -34.83 -8.90 -3.53
C GLN A 279 -35.05 -9.84 -2.33
N ASN A 280 -34.73 -9.38 -1.12
CA ASN A 280 -34.93 -10.16 0.09
C ASN A 280 -36.41 -10.43 0.37
N ARG A 281 -37.30 -9.48 0.08
CA ARG A 281 -38.76 -9.66 0.17
C ARG A 281 -39.25 -10.73 -0.79
N ILE A 282 -38.78 -10.73 -2.04
CA ILE A 282 -39.18 -11.72 -3.05
C ILE A 282 -38.60 -13.11 -2.72
N LYS A 283 -37.34 -13.20 -2.29
CA LYS A 283 -36.74 -14.45 -1.79
C LYS A 283 -37.59 -15.07 -0.68
N LYS A 284 -37.98 -14.26 0.31
CA LYS A 284 -38.88 -14.70 1.37
C LYS A 284 -40.22 -15.16 0.81
N LYS A 285 -40.90 -14.40 -0.07
CA LYS A 285 -42.17 -14.83 -0.69
C LYS A 285 -42.05 -16.15 -1.48
N ARG A 286 -40.93 -16.36 -2.18
CA ARG A 286 -40.64 -17.59 -2.91
C ARG A 286 -40.55 -18.80 -1.98
N GLU A 287 -39.85 -18.68 -0.84
CA GLU A 287 -39.70 -19.77 0.14
C GLU A 287 -41.04 -20.29 0.68
N TRP A 288 -42.04 -19.40 0.83
CA TRP A 288 -43.37 -19.78 1.33
C TRP A 288 -44.33 -20.28 0.22
N THR A 289 -43.95 -20.24 -1.05
CA THR A 289 -44.84 -20.56 -2.17
C THR A 289 -44.60 -21.96 -2.74
N ARG A 290 -45.62 -22.82 -2.70
CA ARG A 290 -45.57 -24.20 -3.25
C ARG A 290 -46.02 -24.34 -4.71
N SER A 291 -46.49 -23.26 -5.34
CA SER A 291 -47.05 -23.29 -6.71
C SER A 291 -45.96 -23.08 -7.78
N THR A 292 -45.77 -24.06 -8.66
CA THR A 292 -44.75 -24.05 -9.72
C THR A 292 -44.84 -22.85 -10.67
N ILE A 293 -46.06 -22.42 -11.03
CA ILE A 293 -46.29 -21.27 -11.92
C ILE A 293 -45.84 -19.97 -11.24
N LYS A 294 -46.20 -19.78 -9.96
CA LYS A 294 -45.77 -18.61 -9.18
C LYS A 294 -44.27 -18.63 -8.91
N THR A 295 -43.68 -19.80 -8.72
CA THR A 295 -42.22 -19.96 -8.58
C THR A 295 -41.48 -19.53 -9.85
N GLY A 296 -42.00 -19.86 -11.04
CA GLY A 296 -41.46 -19.38 -12.32
C GLY A 296 -41.50 -17.86 -12.46
N GLN A 297 -42.61 -17.22 -12.07
CA GLN A 297 -42.72 -15.76 -12.04
C GLN A 297 -41.71 -15.13 -11.07
N PHE A 298 -41.56 -15.65 -9.84
CA PHE A 298 -40.56 -15.15 -8.89
C PHE A 298 -39.13 -15.29 -9.42
N ASN A 299 -38.80 -16.38 -10.10
CA ASN A 299 -37.48 -16.56 -10.70
C ASN A 299 -37.19 -15.51 -11.79
N SER A 300 -38.18 -15.22 -12.66
CA SER A 300 -38.03 -14.18 -13.69
C SER A 300 -37.88 -12.77 -13.09
N GLN A 301 -38.66 -12.47 -12.05
CA GLN A 301 -38.53 -11.22 -11.29
C GLN A 301 -37.18 -11.14 -10.59
N MET A 302 -36.65 -12.27 -10.13
CA MET A 302 -35.33 -12.30 -9.49
C MET A 302 -34.19 -12.03 -10.45
N ALA A 303 -34.20 -12.64 -11.64
CA ALA A 303 -33.22 -12.35 -12.67
C ALA A 303 -33.25 -10.85 -13.08
N ALA A 304 -34.44 -10.28 -13.26
CA ALA A 304 -34.58 -8.86 -13.56
C ALA A 304 -34.09 -7.93 -12.43
N LEU A 305 -34.33 -8.31 -11.17
CA LEU A 305 -33.79 -7.57 -10.02
C LEU A 305 -32.28 -7.71 -9.87
N GLU A 306 -31.72 -8.88 -10.17
CA GLU A 306 -30.26 -9.10 -10.15
C GLU A 306 -29.55 -8.21 -11.17
N GLU A 307 -30.12 -8.03 -12.37
CA GLU A 307 -29.58 -7.09 -13.36
C GLU A 307 -29.66 -5.64 -12.87
N LYS A 308 -30.81 -5.22 -12.33
CA LYS A 308 -30.96 -3.87 -11.75
C LYS A 308 -30.01 -3.62 -10.57
N ILE A 309 -29.80 -4.62 -9.72
CA ILE A 309 -28.82 -4.53 -8.62
C ILE A 309 -27.42 -4.39 -9.18
N ARG A 310 -27.08 -5.09 -10.26
CA ARG A 310 -25.77 -4.98 -10.93
C ARG A 310 -25.55 -3.57 -11.49
N GLU A 311 -26.52 -3.03 -12.22
CA GLU A 311 -26.50 -1.66 -12.74
C GLU A 311 -26.38 -0.62 -11.61
N ALA A 312 -27.23 -0.73 -10.57
CA ALA A 312 -27.19 0.16 -9.41
C ALA A 312 -25.85 0.07 -8.66
N THR A 313 -25.24 -1.10 -8.60
CA THR A 313 -23.90 -1.30 -8.01
C THR A 313 -22.81 -0.61 -8.85
N ALA A 314 -22.92 -0.62 -10.18
CA ALA A 314 -22.00 0.11 -11.06
C ALA A 314 -22.13 1.62 -10.89
N VAL A 315 -23.36 2.15 -10.84
CA VAL A 315 -23.65 3.57 -10.58
C VAL A 315 -23.13 3.99 -9.21
N LEU A 316 -23.36 3.17 -8.17
CA LEU A 316 -22.80 3.40 -6.85
C LEU A 316 -21.28 3.47 -6.88
N GLY A 317 -20.62 2.57 -7.62
CA GLY A 317 -19.18 2.60 -7.81
C GLY A 317 -18.68 3.92 -8.41
N GLN A 318 -19.35 4.44 -9.44
CA GLN A 318 -19.01 5.73 -10.04
C GLN A 318 -19.22 6.90 -9.06
N ALA A 319 -20.35 6.92 -8.35
CA ALA A 319 -20.62 7.95 -7.33
C ALA A 319 -19.60 7.93 -6.20
N GLN A 320 -19.15 6.74 -5.77
CA GLN A 320 -18.06 6.58 -4.80
C GLN A 320 -16.75 7.18 -5.31
N MET A 321 -16.42 6.98 -6.59
CA MET A 321 -15.20 7.54 -7.19
C MET A 321 -15.24 9.07 -7.21
N VAL A 322 -16.35 9.68 -7.63
CA VAL A 322 -16.52 11.14 -7.65
C VAL A 322 -16.43 11.71 -6.23
N TYR A 323 -17.16 11.12 -5.28
CA TYR A 323 -17.08 11.53 -3.88
C TYR A 323 -15.66 11.39 -3.30
N ALA A 324 -14.96 10.31 -3.63
CA ALA A 324 -13.58 10.10 -3.20
C ALA A 324 -12.63 11.17 -3.74
N GLN A 325 -12.83 11.62 -4.99
CA GLN A 325 -12.03 12.68 -5.59
C GLN A 325 -12.29 14.04 -4.91
N GLU A 326 -13.56 14.39 -4.66
CA GLU A 326 -13.91 15.72 -4.15
C GLU A 326 -13.74 15.86 -2.63
N SER A 327 -14.16 14.85 -1.86
CA SER A 327 -14.30 14.94 -0.39
C SER A 327 -13.26 14.12 0.37
N TYR A 328 -12.50 13.28 -0.35
CA TYR A 328 -11.53 12.35 0.23
C TYR A 328 -10.09 12.58 -0.23
N ALA A 329 -9.82 13.66 -0.98
CA ALA A 329 -8.48 14.05 -1.42
C ALA A 329 -7.48 14.24 -0.26
N TRP A 330 -7.96 14.63 0.93
CA TRP A 330 -7.12 14.74 2.12
C TRP A 330 -6.43 13.43 2.49
N ALA A 331 -7.03 12.28 2.15
CA ALA A 331 -6.52 10.95 2.46
C ALA A 331 -5.33 10.54 1.58
N ASP A 332 -5.03 11.32 0.53
CA ASP A 332 -3.86 11.11 -0.31
C ASP A 332 -2.58 11.70 0.32
N LEU A 333 -2.74 12.46 1.41
CA LEU A 333 -1.65 12.95 2.24
C LEU A 333 -1.72 12.31 3.63
N PRO A 334 -0.94 11.24 3.89
CA PRO A 334 -0.94 10.55 5.19
C PRO A 334 -0.70 11.48 6.38
N ALA A 335 0.04 12.60 6.22
CA ALA A 335 0.24 13.60 7.27
C ALA A 335 -1.07 14.21 7.81
N ASN A 336 -2.14 14.22 7.01
CA ASN A 336 -3.47 14.64 7.48
C ASN A 336 -4.04 13.71 8.55
N SER A 337 -3.55 12.47 8.68
CA SER A 337 -3.95 11.58 9.78
C SER A 337 -3.61 12.17 11.14
N ASP A 338 -2.51 12.90 11.25
CA ASP A 338 -2.07 13.46 12.53
C ASP A 338 -2.99 14.63 12.91
N VAL A 339 -3.33 15.47 11.94
CA VAL A 339 -4.32 16.55 12.11
C VAL A 339 -5.68 15.99 12.55
N LEU A 340 -6.10 14.84 12.03
CA LEU A 340 -7.42 14.27 12.26
C LEU A 340 -7.51 13.37 13.51
N PHE A 341 -6.46 12.62 13.83
CA PHE A 341 -6.53 11.52 14.80
C PHE A 341 -5.49 11.60 15.93
N ASP A 342 -4.45 12.43 15.83
CA ASP A 342 -3.45 12.56 16.90
C ASP A 342 -3.93 13.48 18.03
N VAL A 343 -4.75 12.89 18.91
CA VAL A 343 -5.25 13.52 20.13
C VAL A 343 -4.12 13.85 21.12
N GLY A 344 -3.01 13.10 21.08
CA GLY A 344 -1.87 13.31 21.97
C GLY A 344 -1.13 14.59 21.63
N GLN A 345 -0.83 14.78 20.35
CA GLN A 345 -0.18 15.98 19.84
C GLN A 345 -1.03 17.23 20.09
N SER A 346 -2.35 17.20 19.79
CA SER A 346 -3.21 18.37 20.05
C SER A 346 -3.29 18.75 21.52
N GLN A 347 -3.23 17.77 22.43
CA GLN A 347 -3.19 18.03 23.87
C GLN A 347 -1.86 18.70 24.29
N GLN A 348 -0.74 18.25 23.74
CA GLN A 348 0.57 18.85 24.00
C GLN A 348 0.63 20.29 23.45
N THR A 349 0.18 20.52 22.21
CA THR A 349 0.17 21.86 21.61
C THR A 349 -0.76 22.81 22.36
N LEU A 350 -1.93 22.34 22.83
CA LEU A 350 -2.81 23.12 23.70
C LEU A 350 -2.13 23.51 25.02
N ALA A 351 -1.37 22.59 25.63
CA ALA A 351 -0.62 22.89 26.85
C ALA A 351 0.49 23.92 26.61
N ALA A 352 1.20 23.83 25.48
CA ALA A 352 2.21 24.81 25.07
C ALA A 352 1.60 26.19 24.82
N ALA A 353 0.47 26.28 24.11
CA ALA A 353 -0.25 27.54 23.87
C ALA A 353 -0.70 28.21 25.18
N ARG A 354 -1.17 27.42 26.17
CA ARG A 354 -1.48 27.93 27.51
C ARG A 354 -0.26 28.49 28.21
N LYS A 355 0.88 27.81 28.12
CA LYS A 355 2.15 28.28 28.70
C LYS A 355 2.64 29.57 28.04
N ALA A 356 2.38 29.74 26.74
CA ALA A 356 2.71 30.93 25.98
C ALA A 356 1.70 32.08 26.14
N ASN A 357 0.62 31.91 26.90
CA ASN A 357 -0.48 32.88 27.04
C ASN A 357 -1.13 33.33 25.72
N ASP A 358 -1.06 32.52 24.66
CA ASP A 358 -1.71 32.80 23.39
C ASP A 358 -3.19 32.37 23.44
N GLN A 359 -4.07 33.31 23.76
CA GLN A 359 -5.51 33.07 23.88
C GLN A 359 -6.16 32.56 22.57
N GLN A 360 -5.69 33.06 21.42
CA GLN A 360 -6.23 32.68 20.12
C GLN A 360 -5.85 31.23 19.79
N ALA A 361 -4.58 30.87 19.96
CA ALA A 361 -4.12 29.49 19.79
C ALA A 361 -4.78 28.54 20.80
N VAL A 362 -4.97 28.96 22.06
CA VAL A 362 -5.67 28.15 23.07
C VAL A 362 -7.11 27.85 22.64
N SER A 363 -7.83 28.83 22.08
CA SER A 363 -9.20 28.63 21.59
C SER A 363 -9.23 27.64 20.41
N ALA A 364 -8.38 27.86 19.41
CA ALA A 364 -8.28 27.02 18.21
C ALA A 364 -7.91 25.56 18.57
N TRP A 365 -6.86 25.35 19.37
CA TRP A 365 -6.42 24.01 19.76
C TRP A 365 -7.39 23.30 20.71
N ARG A 366 -8.15 24.04 21.54
CA ARG A 366 -9.23 23.45 22.34
C ARG A 366 -10.34 22.91 21.43
N ALA A 367 -10.71 23.66 20.40
CA ALA A 367 -11.71 23.23 19.42
C ALA A 367 -11.19 22.03 18.60
N GLN A 368 -9.94 22.08 18.12
CA GLN A 368 -9.30 20.97 17.40
C GLN A 368 -9.22 19.69 18.25
N HIS A 369 -8.80 19.80 19.51
CA HIS A 369 -8.72 18.66 20.41
C HIS A 369 -10.09 18.00 20.64
N LYS A 370 -11.15 18.82 20.78
CA LYS A 370 -12.53 18.32 20.90
C LYS A 370 -12.99 17.63 19.60
N PHE A 371 -12.65 18.20 18.45
CA PHE A 371 -12.91 17.64 17.13
C PHE A 371 -12.25 16.26 16.97
N GLN A 372 -10.93 16.16 17.14
CA GLN A 372 -10.18 14.91 16.99
C GLN A 372 -10.70 13.81 17.93
N ARG A 373 -10.97 14.15 19.20
CA ARG A 373 -11.54 13.17 20.16
C ARG A 373 -12.87 12.60 19.70
N ARG A 374 -13.72 13.43 19.10
CA ARG A 374 -15.02 13.01 18.58
C ARG A 374 -14.87 12.17 17.32
N LEU A 375 -14.03 12.60 16.38
CA LEU A 375 -13.75 11.89 15.14
C LEU A 375 -13.14 10.51 15.40
N LEU A 376 -12.09 10.44 16.23
CA LEU A 376 -11.45 9.19 16.62
C LEU A 376 -12.44 8.28 17.34
N ARG A 377 -13.31 8.81 18.22
CA ARG A 377 -14.31 7.98 18.89
C ARG A 377 -15.33 7.38 17.93
N ALA A 378 -15.74 8.13 16.91
CA ALA A 378 -16.63 7.60 15.87
C ALA A 378 -15.92 6.48 15.08
N ALA A 379 -14.65 6.68 14.73
CA ALA A 379 -13.85 5.67 14.04
C ALA A 379 -13.70 4.38 14.88
N GLU A 380 -13.39 4.51 16.18
CA GLU A 380 -13.28 3.37 17.10
C GLU A 380 -14.55 2.52 17.13
N LEU A 381 -15.71 3.16 17.27
CA LEU A 381 -16.99 2.44 17.35
C LEU A 381 -17.27 1.68 16.05
N GLN A 382 -17.00 2.30 14.91
CA GLN A 382 -17.28 1.69 13.61
C GLN A 382 -16.32 0.53 13.31
N VAL A 383 -15.06 0.63 13.72
CA VAL A 383 -14.07 -0.45 13.60
C VAL A 383 -14.38 -1.62 14.55
N ASP A 384 -14.85 -1.33 15.78
CA ASP A 384 -15.33 -2.33 16.75
C ASP A 384 -16.58 -3.06 16.20
N ASP A 385 -17.57 -2.31 15.71
CA ASP A 385 -18.83 -2.86 15.18
C ASP A 385 -18.62 -3.68 13.91
N SER A 386 -17.59 -3.38 13.12
CA SER A 386 -17.23 -4.13 11.90
C SER A 386 -16.34 -5.34 12.15
N GLY A 387 -15.94 -5.59 13.41
CA GLY A 387 -15.05 -6.71 13.76
C GLY A 387 -13.62 -6.56 13.21
N LEU A 388 -13.18 -5.34 12.87
CA LEU A 388 -11.88 -5.09 12.25
C LEU A 388 -10.73 -5.01 13.28
N VAL A 389 -11.05 -4.78 14.57
CA VAL A 389 -10.03 -4.63 15.63
C VAL A 389 -9.05 -5.80 15.67
N PRO A 390 -9.47 -7.08 15.71
CA PRO A 390 -8.52 -8.19 15.75
C PRO A 390 -7.64 -8.26 14.51
N SER A 391 -8.17 -7.93 13.33
CA SER A 391 -7.42 -7.94 12.07
C SER A 391 -6.37 -6.82 12.01
N ILE A 392 -6.71 -5.62 12.50
CA ILE A 392 -5.77 -4.50 12.61
C ILE A 392 -4.62 -4.88 13.54
N VAL A 393 -4.94 -5.36 14.74
CA VAL A 393 -3.94 -5.72 15.75
C VAL A 393 -3.07 -6.88 15.27
N ALA A 394 -3.68 -7.90 14.66
CA ALA A 394 -2.98 -9.04 14.07
C ALA A 394 -1.97 -8.63 13.00
N SER A 395 -2.21 -7.56 12.24
CA SER A 395 -1.25 -7.11 11.20
C SER A 395 0.07 -6.63 11.80
N TYR A 396 0.01 -5.92 12.93
CA TYR A 396 1.20 -5.45 13.65
C TYR A 396 1.87 -6.57 14.44
N GLU A 397 1.10 -7.46 15.05
CA GLU A 397 1.64 -8.63 15.74
C GLU A 397 2.32 -9.59 14.75
N ALA A 398 1.73 -9.80 13.57
CA ALA A 398 2.34 -10.61 12.51
C ALA A 398 3.70 -10.03 12.10
N ALA A 399 3.82 -8.71 11.92
CA ALA A 399 5.08 -8.04 11.62
C ALA A 399 6.17 -8.27 12.68
N ALA A 400 5.79 -8.32 13.96
CA ALA A 400 6.73 -8.59 15.05
C ALA A 400 7.17 -10.06 15.09
N THR A 401 6.24 -10.99 14.93
CA THR A 401 6.48 -12.44 15.12
C THR A 401 7.07 -13.13 13.90
N PHE A 402 6.80 -12.65 12.68
CA PHE A 402 7.13 -13.37 11.44
C PHE A 402 8.61 -13.68 11.25
N LYS A 403 9.52 -12.88 11.81
CA LYS A 403 10.97 -13.13 11.73
C LYS A 403 11.37 -14.52 12.24
N ASN A 404 10.65 -15.04 13.22
CA ASN A 404 10.89 -16.36 13.81
C ASN A 404 10.14 -17.49 13.07
N LEU A 405 9.29 -17.14 12.10
CA LEU A 405 8.41 -18.06 11.38
C LEU A 405 8.65 -18.08 9.86
N VAL A 406 9.73 -17.41 9.41
CA VAL A 406 10.11 -17.35 7.99
C VAL A 406 10.34 -18.76 7.44
N GLY A 407 9.63 -19.10 6.37
CA GLY A 407 9.71 -20.42 5.74
C GLY A 407 8.78 -21.48 6.34
N VAL A 408 8.16 -21.21 7.49
CA VAL A 408 7.18 -22.12 8.13
C VAL A 408 5.75 -21.77 7.70
N VAL A 409 5.38 -20.50 7.83
CA VAL A 409 4.09 -19.96 7.36
C VAL A 409 4.32 -18.70 6.51
N THR A 410 3.38 -18.40 5.63
CA THR A 410 3.33 -17.09 4.95
C THR A 410 2.82 -16.01 5.91
N ALA A 411 3.07 -14.73 5.60
CA ALA A 411 2.59 -13.65 6.45
C ALA A 411 1.06 -13.59 6.47
N GLN A 412 0.41 -13.87 5.33
CA GLN A 412 -1.05 -14.00 5.27
C GLN A 412 -1.58 -15.11 6.18
N GLN A 413 -0.94 -16.29 6.18
CA GLN A 413 -1.34 -17.38 7.08
C GLN A 413 -1.13 -16.99 8.55
N LEU A 414 -0.03 -16.33 8.89
CA LEU A 414 0.18 -15.82 10.24
C LEU A 414 -0.93 -14.83 10.63
N HIS A 415 -1.22 -13.84 9.78
CA HIS A 415 -2.30 -12.88 10.01
C HIS A 415 -3.66 -13.57 10.21
N GLN A 416 -4.00 -14.54 9.37
CA GLN A 416 -5.23 -15.32 9.48
C GLN A 416 -5.29 -16.10 10.79
N TYR A 417 -4.18 -16.75 11.19
CA TYR A 417 -4.07 -17.47 12.46
C TYR A 417 -4.39 -16.57 13.67
N LEU A 418 -3.83 -15.36 13.64
CA LEU A 418 -3.93 -14.38 14.72
C LEU A 418 -5.31 -13.72 14.77
N SER A 419 -5.91 -13.41 13.61
CA SER A 419 -7.16 -12.65 13.50
C SER A 419 -8.42 -13.53 13.52
N ASN A 420 -8.36 -14.77 13.03
CA ASN A 420 -9.51 -15.65 12.88
C ASN A 420 -9.30 -17.00 13.60
N PRO A 421 -10.02 -17.26 14.72
CA PRO A 421 -9.93 -18.54 15.42
C PRO A 421 -10.27 -19.77 14.55
N ALA A 422 -11.13 -19.61 13.54
CA ALA A 422 -11.58 -20.73 12.71
C ALA A 422 -10.47 -21.28 11.78
N SER A 423 -9.48 -20.46 11.40
CA SER A 423 -8.38 -20.90 10.53
C SER A 423 -7.24 -21.61 11.26
N ARG A 424 -7.26 -21.65 12.62
CA ARG A 424 -6.12 -22.14 13.41
C ARG A 424 -5.84 -23.63 13.23
N SER A 425 -6.89 -24.46 13.18
CA SER A 425 -6.74 -25.91 13.01
C SER A 425 -6.14 -26.26 11.65
N GLU A 426 -6.64 -25.65 10.59
CA GLU A 426 -6.16 -25.86 9.22
C GLU A 426 -4.68 -25.45 9.08
N ILE A 427 -4.30 -24.30 9.63
CA ILE A 427 -2.92 -23.82 9.56
C ILE A 427 -1.97 -24.74 10.34
N LYS A 428 -2.35 -25.18 11.55
CA LYS A 428 -1.55 -26.16 12.32
C LYS A 428 -1.40 -27.46 11.53
N GLN A 429 -2.46 -27.96 10.91
CA GLN A 429 -2.39 -29.16 10.09
C GLN A 429 -1.39 -29.01 8.93
N ARG A 430 -1.44 -27.89 8.19
CA ARG A 430 -0.49 -27.61 7.09
C ARG A 430 0.97 -27.53 7.56
N ILE A 431 1.22 -27.02 8.76
CA ILE A 431 2.57 -27.00 9.36
C ILE A 431 3.01 -28.43 9.65
N LYS A 432 2.15 -29.23 10.30
CA LYS A 432 2.42 -30.64 10.62
C LYS A 432 2.73 -31.50 9.39
N GLU A 433 2.11 -31.21 8.26
CA GLU A 433 2.37 -31.92 7.00
C GLU A 433 3.74 -31.59 6.38
N LYS A 434 4.28 -30.40 6.67
CA LYS A 434 5.55 -29.91 6.09
C LYS A 434 6.76 -30.13 6.99
N PHE A 435 6.56 -30.18 8.31
CA PHE A 435 7.62 -30.20 9.31
C PHE A 435 7.48 -31.41 10.24
N SER A 436 8.57 -31.80 10.89
CA SER A 436 8.53 -32.92 11.86
C SER A 436 7.74 -32.52 13.11
N SER A 437 7.26 -33.51 13.88
CA SER A 437 6.49 -33.25 15.11
C SER A 437 7.29 -32.49 16.17
N ALA A 438 8.62 -32.65 16.20
CA ALA A 438 9.50 -31.95 17.13
C ALA A 438 9.59 -30.44 16.81
N ASP A 439 9.66 -30.07 15.52
CA ASP A 439 9.72 -28.67 15.06
C ASP A 439 8.39 -27.92 15.28
N CYS A 440 7.29 -28.66 15.35
CA CYS A 440 5.95 -28.10 15.46
C CYS A 440 5.65 -27.54 16.86
N ALA A 441 6.22 -28.08 17.94
CA ALA A 441 5.81 -27.75 19.31
C ALA A 441 6.09 -26.27 19.66
N GLU A 442 7.35 -25.83 19.49
CA GLU A 442 7.77 -24.44 19.72
C GLU A 442 7.03 -23.48 18.78
N THR A 443 6.85 -23.88 17.51
CA THR A 443 6.10 -23.10 16.51
C THR A 443 4.65 -22.87 16.96
N TYR A 444 3.97 -23.90 17.47
CA TYR A 444 2.59 -23.78 17.94
C TYR A 444 2.46 -22.92 19.19
N GLU A 445 3.40 -23.04 20.12
CA GLU A 445 3.45 -22.20 21.31
C GLU A 445 3.58 -20.72 20.93
N LEU A 446 4.53 -20.38 20.05
CA LEU A 446 4.72 -19.01 19.57
C LEU A 446 3.46 -18.46 18.86
N LEU A 447 2.80 -19.27 18.04
CA LEU A 447 1.55 -18.91 17.36
C LEU A 447 0.41 -18.67 18.35
N ASP A 448 0.23 -19.55 19.33
CA ASP A 448 -0.84 -19.46 20.33
C ASP A 448 -0.63 -18.28 21.28
N GLU A 449 0.60 -18.02 21.71
CA GLU A 449 0.95 -16.85 22.51
C GLU A 449 0.69 -15.54 21.76
N SER A 450 1.10 -15.47 20.49
CA SER A 450 0.86 -14.30 19.65
C SER A 450 -0.65 -14.07 19.46
N ALA A 451 -1.42 -15.13 19.21
CA ALA A 451 -2.87 -15.04 19.10
C ALA A 451 -3.53 -14.62 20.42
N ALA A 452 -2.99 -15.07 21.56
CA ALA A 452 -3.45 -14.66 22.88
C ALA A 452 -3.17 -13.17 23.15
N ARG A 453 -2.03 -12.63 22.69
CA ARG A 453 -1.72 -11.20 22.78
C ARG A 453 -2.73 -10.35 22.00
N VAL A 454 -3.05 -10.75 20.76
CA VAL A 454 -4.10 -10.10 19.96
C VAL A 454 -5.45 -10.10 20.68
N GLY A 455 -5.83 -11.24 21.27
CA GLY A 455 -7.11 -11.38 21.99
C GLY A 455 -7.19 -10.62 23.33
N ARG A 456 -6.06 -10.33 23.97
CA ARG A 456 -5.99 -9.65 25.28
C ARG A 456 -5.88 -8.13 25.18
N ILE A 457 -5.82 -7.57 23.96
CA ILE A 457 -5.51 -6.16 23.76
C ILE A 457 -6.55 -5.24 24.41
N GLY A 458 -6.06 -4.24 25.16
CA GLY A 458 -6.91 -3.30 25.87
C GLY A 458 -7.50 -2.22 24.96
N GLY A 459 -8.54 -1.52 25.42
CA GLY A 459 -9.15 -0.43 24.63
C GLY A 459 -8.21 0.74 24.31
N ARG A 460 -7.27 1.06 25.21
CA ARG A 460 -6.24 2.10 24.96
C ARG A 460 -5.25 1.67 23.89
N GLU A 461 -4.82 0.41 23.92
CA GLU A 461 -3.88 -0.14 22.93
C GLU A 461 -4.55 -0.31 21.58
N SER A 462 -5.80 -0.80 21.55
CA SER A 462 -6.62 -0.87 20.33
C SER A 462 -6.78 0.50 19.67
N ARG A 463 -7.01 1.57 20.46
CA ARG A 463 -7.00 2.95 19.95
C ARG A 463 -5.68 3.32 19.31
N ALA A 464 -4.56 3.04 19.97
CA ALA A 464 -3.24 3.38 19.44
C ALA A 464 -2.95 2.64 18.12
N HIS A 465 -3.33 1.36 18.04
CA HIS A 465 -3.25 0.58 16.80
C HIS A 465 -4.16 1.15 15.71
N LEU A 466 -5.37 1.62 16.03
CA LEU A 466 -6.26 2.25 15.06
C LEU A 466 -5.66 3.55 14.48
N VAL A 467 -5.14 4.44 15.33
CA VAL A 467 -4.52 5.70 14.86
C VAL A 467 -3.34 5.40 13.94
N ARG A 468 -2.48 4.46 14.37
CA ARG A 468 -1.36 3.99 13.56
C ARG A 468 -1.82 3.37 12.24
N PHE A 469 -2.84 2.50 12.29
CA PHE A 469 -3.43 1.85 11.13
C PHE A 469 -3.95 2.84 10.11
N LEU A 470 -4.68 3.87 10.54
CA LEU A 470 -5.20 4.89 9.64
C LEU A 470 -4.06 5.57 8.88
N ARG A 471 -2.98 5.96 9.57
CA ARG A 471 -1.81 6.56 8.90
C ARG A 471 -1.12 5.58 7.94
N ASP A 472 -0.84 4.37 8.42
CA ASP A 472 -0.07 3.37 7.67
C ASP A 472 -0.86 2.88 6.43
N PHE A 473 -2.19 2.71 6.56
CA PHE A 473 -3.07 2.36 5.44
C PHE A 473 -3.19 3.48 4.41
N LEU A 474 -3.32 4.74 4.86
CA LEU A 474 -3.31 5.89 3.94
C LEU A 474 -1.97 6.04 3.22
N THR A 475 -0.86 5.70 3.89
CA THR A 475 0.47 5.65 3.26
C THR A 475 0.52 4.59 2.16
N LEU A 476 0.07 3.36 2.45
CA LEU A 476 -0.04 2.30 1.45
C LEU A 476 -0.92 2.72 0.26
N ARG A 477 -2.07 3.36 0.54
CA ARG A 477 -2.99 3.85 -0.49
C ARG A 477 -2.35 4.90 -1.40
N ARG A 478 -1.71 5.92 -0.83
CA ARG A 478 -0.99 6.95 -1.60
C ARG A 478 0.09 6.31 -2.46
N ASP A 479 0.89 5.43 -1.88
CA ASP A 479 2.02 4.81 -2.58
C ASP A 479 1.53 3.85 -3.66
N LEU A 480 0.42 3.12 -3.47
CA LEU A 480 -0.19 2.32 -4.54
C LEU A 480 -0.61 3.17 -5.74
N ARG A 481 -1.17 4.36 -5.50
CA ARG A 481 -1.47 5.31 -6.60
C ARG A 481 -0.20 5.77 -7.30
N GLY A 482 0.85 6.12 -6.54
CA GLY A 482 2.15 6.48 -7.10
C GLY A 482 2.79 5.34 -7.91
N TYR A 483 2.63 4.10 -7.45
CA TYR A 483 3.10 2.90 -8.14
C TYR A 483 2.39 2.73 -9.48
N HIS A 484 1.06 2.83 -9.51
CA HIS A 484 0.30 2.74 -10.75
C HIS A 484 0.60 3.89 -11.73
N LEU A 485 0.80 5.10 -11.21
CA LEU A 485 1.23 6.25 -12.00
C LEU A 485 2.60 5.98 -12.65
N MET A 486 3.57 5.49 -11.87
CA MET A 486 4.89 5.14 -12.38
C MET A 486 4.84 4.01 -13.40
N GLN A 487 4.07 2.95 -13.15
CA GLN A 487 3.90 1.84 -14.10
C GLN A 487 3.28 2.33 -15.42
N LYS A 488 2.26 3.18 -15.37
CA LYS A 488 1.67 3.80 -16.57
C LYS A 488 2.69 4.67 -17.31
N ALA A 489 3.52 5.43 -16.59
CA ALA A 489 4.56 6.26 -17.21
C ALA A 489 5.66 5.41 -17.85
N MET A 490 6.14 4.37 -17.17
CA MET A 490 7.12 3.42 -17.71
C MET A 490 6.57 2.66 -18.93
N ALA A 491 5.29 2.33 -18.93
CA ALA A 491 4.62 1.67 -20.06
C ALA A 491 4.54 2.55 -21.31
N GLN A 492 4.70 3.87 -21.20
CA GLN A 492 4.73 4.77 -22.35
C GLN A 492 6.12 4.94 -22.97
N ILE A 493 7.17 4.37 -22.36
CA ILE A 493 8.55 4.56 -22.78
C ILE A 493 9.06 3.29 -23.45
N GLN A 494 9.68 3.40 -24.62
CA GLN A 494 10.45 2.31 -25.21
C GLN A 494 11.94 2.62 -25.01
N LEU A 495 12.64 1.75 -24.29
CA LEU A 495 14.10 1.89 -24.13
C LEU A 495 14.78 1.32 -25.37
N GLN A 496 15.62 2.13 -26.00
CA GLN A 496 16.37 1.75 -27.19
C GLN A 496 17.78 1.31 -26.78
N ASP A 497 18.21 0.18 -27.33
CA ASP A 497 19.61 -0.26 -27.26
C ASP A 497 20.46 0.54 -28.25
N ASP A 498 21.78 0.58 -28.02
CA ASP A 498 22.69 1.13 -29.03
C ASP A 498 22.60 0.29 -30.31
N PRO A 499 22.46 0.92 -31.50
CA PRO A 499 22.74 0.20 -32.73
C PRO A 499 24.21 -0.20 -32.71
N ASN A 500 24.47 -1.51 -32.60
CA ASN A 500 25.81 -2.10 -32.68
C ASN A 500 26.58 -1.61 -33.90
#